data_AF-A0A3N2R411-F1
#
_entry.id   AF-A0A3N2R411-F1
#
_cell.length_a   1.000
_cell.length_b   1.000
_cell.length_c   1.000
_cell.angle_alpha   90.00
_cell.angle_beta   90.00
_cell.angle_gamma   90.00
#
_symmetry.space_group_name_H-M   'P 1'
#
loop_
_entity.id
_entity.type
_entity.pdbx_description
1 polymer ?
#
loop_
_entity_poly.entity_id
_entity_poly.type
_entity_poly.pdbx_seq_one_letter_code
_entity_poly.pdbx_strand_id
1 'polypeptide(L)'
;MLQSYLTGLVVCGGIIIAIGAQNAYLLGQAFRREHHWSAAALCMGSDVALFTLGMLGVSAALIAFPSALDIMRWAGVAFLLWLSFTAFVRAVQGRGGLTAEETRRRSLGAVLMTTLAVTLLNPQVYLDTLLLIPSVGAQQPEPVGFVAGASSASILWFALLAWGGSALAPVLARPMAWRVIDSVISLMMLAIALHLIFNGIELPATGSTV
;
A
#
# COMPACT_ATOMS: atom_id res chain seq x y z
N MET A 1 16.66 -7.14 -22.75
CA MET A 1 16.86 -6.14 -21.67
C MET A 1 15.82 -5.02 -21.71
N LEU A 2 15.85 -4.11 -22.69
CA LEU A 2 14.92 -2.95 -22.71
C LEU A 2 13.44 -3.34 -22.77
N GLN A 3 13.07 -4.34 -23.58
CA GLN A 3 11.68 -4.80 -23.67
C GLN A 3 11.17 -5.31 -22.32
N SER A 4 11.89 -6.23 -21.67
CA SER A 4 11.52 -6.76 -20.35
C SER A 4 11.45 -5.66 -19.29
N TYR A 5 12.36 -4.68 -19.34
CA TYR A 5 12.30 -3.49 -18.48
C TYR A 5 11.01 -2.69 -18.69
N LEU A 6 10.66 -2.37 -19.93
CA LEU A 6 9.42 -1.64 -20.24
C LEU A 6 8.17 -2.44 -19.85
N THR A 7 8.17 -3.75 -20.05
CA THR A 7 7.09 -4.63 -19.58
C THR A 7 6.95 -4.55 -18.06
N GLY A 8 8.04 -4.67 -17.31
CA GLY A 8 8.03 -4.55 -15.85
C GLY A 8 7.53 -3.20 -15.38
N LEU A 9 7.96 -2.12 -16.04
CA LEU A 9 7.52 -0.75 -15.76
C LEU A 9 6.00 -0.61 -15.93
N VAL A 10 5.45 -1.10 -17.05
CA VAL A 10 4.02 -0.98 -17.38
C VAL A 10 3.15 -1.88 -16.50
N VAL A 11 3.55 -3.13 -16.31
CA VAL A 11 2.80 -4.10 -15.49
C VAL A 11 2.74 -3.65 -14.04
N CYS A 12 3.89 -3.33 -13.45
CA CYS A 12 3.93 -2.83 -12.07
C CYS A 12 3.22 -1.48 -11.95
N GLY A 13 3.43 -0.57 -12.90
CA GLY A 13 2.77 0.72 -12.94
C GLY A 13 1.24 0.59 -12.95
N GLY A 14 0.69 -0.26 -13.81
CA GLY A 14 -0.76 -0.48 -13.90
C GLY A 14 -1.38 -1.01 -12.60
N ILE A 15 -0.66 -1.85 -11.87
CA ILE A 15 -1.13 -2.43 -10.60
C ILE A 15 -0.98 -1.44 -9.45
N ILE A 16 0.20 -0.83 -9.31
CA ILE A 16 0.52 0.00 -8.15
C ILE A 16 -0.24 1.35 -8.13
N ILE A 17 -0.62 1.84 -9.30
CA ILE A 17 -1.41 3.07 -9.45
C ILE A 17 -2.83 2.88 -8.91
N ALA A 18 -3.36 1.65 -8.91
CA ALA A 18 -4.66 1.37 -8.30
C ALA A 18 -4.66 1.84 -6.84
N ILE A 19 -5.60 2.72 -6.50
CA ILE A 19 -5.60 3.40 -5.21
C ILE A 19 -6.03 2.43 -4.11
N GLY A 20 -5.06 1.86 -3.39
CA GLY A 20 -5.26 0.99 -2.23
C GLY A 20 -4.97 1.65 -0.88
N ALA A 21 -5.01 0.84 0.19
CA ALA A 21 -4.83 1.33 1.56
C ALA A 21 -3.48 2.03 1.79
N GLN A 22 -2.41 1.46 1.22
CA GLN A 22 -1.04 1.99 1.29
C GLN A 22 -0.92 3.36 0.63
N ASN A 23 -1.50 3.52 -0.56
CA ASN A 23 -1.51 4.78 -1.31
C ASN A 23 -2.25 5.87 -0.53
N ALA A 24 -3.44 5.57 -0.01
CA ALA A 24 -4.22 6.53 0.78
C ALA A 24 -3.54 6.92 2.10
N TYR A 25 -2.93 5.96 2.80
CA TYR A 25 -2.18 6.25 4.02
C TYR A 25 -0.97 7.16 3.73
N LEU A 26 -0.15 6.82 2.73
CA LEU A 26 1.01 7.61 2.35
C LEU A 26 0.61 9.04 1.93
N LEU A 27 -0.45 9.16 1.12
CA LEU A 27 -0.95 10.44 0.68
C LEU A 27 -1.45 11.29 1.86
N GLY A 28 -2.12 10.65 2.83
CA GLY A 28 -2.46 11.26 4.11
C GLY A 28 -1.25 11.83 4.82
N GLN A 29 -0.16 11.05 4.95
CA GLN A 29 1.11 11.52 5.55
C GLN A 29 1.75 12.66 4.74
N ALA A 30 1.70 12.58 3.41
CA ALA A 30 2.25 13.59 2.50
C ALA A 30 1.53 14.93 2.66
N PHE A 31 0.18 14.93 2.71
CA PHE A 31 -0.60 16.12 3.01
C PHE A 31 -0.26 16.74 4.38
N ARG A 32 0.08 15.90 5.37
CA ARG A 32 0.49 16.38 6.71
C ARG A 32 1.95 16.84 6.75
N ARG A 33 2.73 16.50 5.73
CA ARG A 33 4.19 16.59 5.70
C ARG A 33 4.83 15.85 6.88
N GLU A 34 4.21 14.77 7.33
CA GLU A 34 4.65 13.96 8.49
C GLU A 34 5.42 12.74 8.01
N HIS A 35 6.75 12.81 7.98
CA HIS A 35 7.65 11.68 7.64
C HIS A 35 7.32 10.96 6.31
N HIS A 36 6.62 11.62 5.40
CA HIS A 36 6.12 11.06 4.13
C HIS A 36 7.22 10.48 3.24
N TRP A 37 8.41 11.09 3.18
CA TRP A 37 9.55 10.52 2.45
C TRP A 37 10.06 9.22 3.07
N SER A 38 10.06 9.12 4.40
CA SER A 38 10.46 7.89 5.10
C SER A 38 9.44 6.77 4.87
N ALA A 39 8.15 7.10 4.90
CA ALA A 39 7.09 6.17 4.55
C ALA A 39 7.20 5.72 3.07
N ALA A 40 7.42 6.65 2.14
CA ALA A 40 7.60 6.34 0.73
C ALA A 40 8.82 5.44 0.49
N ALA A 41 9.96 5.73 1.10
CA ALA A 41 11.16 4.91 1.01
C ALA A 41 10.92 3.49 1.55
N LEU A 42 10.16 3.35 2.63
CA LEU A 42 9.78 2.06 3.19
C LEU A 42 8.85 1.29 2.23
N CYS A 43 7.89 1.95 1.58
CA CYS A 43 7.06 1.33 0.55
C CYS A 43 7.91 0.84 -0.63
N MET A 44 8.75 1.71 -1.18
CA MET A 44 9.65 1.35 -2.29
C MET A 44 10.56 0.18 -1.93
N GLY A 45 11.16 0.19 -0.74
CA GLY A 45 12.02 -0.88 -0.27
C GLY A 45 11.26 -2.20 -0.09
N SER A 46 10.04 -2.13 0.43
CA SER A 46 9.17 -3.30 0.61
C SER A 46 8.78 -3.92 -0.73
N ASP A 47 8.39 -3.11 -1.71
CA ASP A 47 8.05 -3.56 -3.06
C ASP A 47 9.22 -4.25 -3.75
N VAL A 48 10.40 -3.61 -3.76
CA VAL A 48 11.61 -4.19 -4.35
C VAL A 48 11.95 -5.54 -3.69
N ALA A 49 11.87 -5.60 -2.36
CA ALA A 49 12.10 -6.84 -1.63
C ALA A 49 11.08 -7.92 -2.01
N LEU A 50 9.79 -7.59 -2.04
CA LEU A 50 8.73 -8.54 -2.35
C LEU A 50 8.79 -9.00 -3.81
N PHE A 51 9.00 -8.11 -4.79
CA PHE A 51 9.19 -8.52 -6.18
C PHE A 51 10.36 -9.49 -6.31
N THR A 52 11.48 -9.19 -5.65
CA THR A 52 12.67 -10.05 -5.67
C THR A 52 12.38 -11.41 -5.03
N LEU A 53 11.74 -11.45 -3.86
CA LEU A 53 11.36 -12.70 -3.20
C LEU A 53 10.40 -13.54 -4.05
N GLY A 54 9.44 -12.90 -4.70
CA GLY A 54 8.51 -13.57 -5.60
C GLY A 54 9.21 -14.18 -6.81
N MET A 55 10.19 -13.47 -7.38
CA MET A 55 11.04 -13.98 -8.47
C MET A 55 11.94 -15.14 -8.04
N LEU A 56 12.33 -15.18 -6.77
CA LEU A 56 13.06 -16.31 -6.16
C LEU A 56 12.14 -17.48 -5.78
N GLY A 57 10.83 -17.41 -6.07
CA GLY A 57 9.89 -18.50 -5.86
C GLY A 57 9.32 -18.60 -4.45
N VAL A 58 9.46 -17.56 -3.61
CA VAL A 58 8.87 -17.51 -2.26
C VAL A 58 7.33 -17.60 -2.29
N SER A 59 6.72 -17.29 -3.44
CA SER A 59 5.30 -17.52 -3.70
C SER A 59 4.86 -18.98 -3.50
N ALA A 60 5.73 -19.96 -3.71
CA ALA A 60 5.42 -21.37 -3.45
C ALA A 60 5.14 -21.63 -1.96
N ALA A 61 5.81 -20.92 -1.05
CA ALA A 61 5.56 -21.04 0.39
C ALA A 61 4.17 -20.49 0.77
N LEU A 62 3.69 -19.44 0.09
CA LEU A 62 2.34 -18.92 0.31
C LEU A 62 1.25 -19.89 -0.14
N ILE A 63 1.48 -20.58 -1.26
CA ILE A 63 0.57 -21.61 -1.78
C ILE A 63 0.52 -22.81 -0.81
N ALA A 64 1.66 -23.16 -0.18
CA ALA A 64 1.74 -24.26 0.78
C ALA A 64 1.08 -23.95 2.14
N PHE A 65 0.97 -22.67 2.52
CA PHE A 65 0.40 -22.25 3.80
C PHE A 65 -0.77 -21.26 3.62
N PRO A 66 -1.90 -21.68 3.04
CA PRO A 66 -3.06 -20.82 2.79
C PRO A 66 -3.69 -20.27 4.09
N SER A 67 -3.52 -20.96 5.22
CA SER A 67 -3.95 -20.47 6.54
C SER A 67 -3.21 -19.21 6.99
N ALA A 68 -1.96 -19.00 6.54
CA ALA A 68 -1.20 -17.79 6.86
C ALA A 68 -1.83 -16.55 6.21
N LEU A 69 -2.32 -16.70 4.97
CA LEU A 69 -3.05 -15.66 4.26
C LEU A 69 -4.36 -15.31 4.97
N ASP A 70 -5.06 -16.31 5.52
CA ASP A 70 -6.31 -16.08 6.27
C ASP A 70 -6.08 -15.39 7.62
N ILE A 71 -5.03 -15.78 8.36
CA ILE A 71 -4.62 -15.08 9.59
C ILE A 71 -4.27 -13.62 9.26
N MET A 72 -3.49 -13.40 8.20
CA MET A 72 -3.11 -12.06 7.77
C MET A 72 -4.32 -11.24 7.35
N ARG A 73 -5.29 -11.85 6.66
CA ARG A 73 -6.55 -11.21 6.30
C ARG A 73 -7.27 -10.66 7.52
N TRP A 74 -7.48 -11.48 8.54
CA TRP A 74 -8.21 -11.05 9.75
C TRP A 74 -7.41 -10.03 10.57
N ALA A 75 -6.09 -10.18 10.66
CA ALA A 75 -5.22 -9.17 11.27
C ALA A 75 -5.31 -7.83 10.53
N GLY A 76 -5.29 -7.87 9.19
CA GLY A 76 -5.48 -6.72 8.32
C GLY A 76 -6.84 -6.07 8.47
N VAL A 77 -7.93 -6.85 8.55
CA VAL A 77 -9.29 -6.34 8.80
C VAL A 77 -9.33 -5.59 10.12
N ALA A 78 -8.84 -6.18 11.22
CA ALA A 78 -8.83 -5.53 12.53
C ALA A 78 -8.04 -4.20 12.50
N PHE A 79 -6.88 -4.22 11.84
CA PHE A 79 -6.03 -3.04 11.71
C PHE A 79 -6.64 -1.94 10.83
N LEU A 80 -7.24 -2.30 9.68
CA LEU A 80 -7.90 -1.36 8.78
C LEU A 80 -9.15 -0.74 9.41
N LEU A 81 -9.93 -1.51 10.17
CA LEU A 81 -11.06 -0.98 10.94
C LEU A 81 -10.58 0.02 11.99
N TRP A 82 -9.49 -0.29 12.69
CA TRP A 82 -8.87 0.64 13.63
C TRP A 82 -8.38 1.93 12.94
N LEU A 83 -7.72 1.82 11.78
CA LEU A 83 -7.31 2.99 11.00
C LEU A 83 -8.49 3.80 10.47
N SER A 84 -9.54 3.13 10.00
CA SER A 84 -10.78 3.77 9.54
C SER A 84 -11.43 4.57 10.67
N PHE A 85 -11.54 3.96 11.86
CA PHE A 85 -12.11 4.60 13.04
C PHE A 85 -11.28 5.82 13.47
N THR A 86 -9.95 5.68 13.55
CA THR A 86 -9.09 6.82 13.91
C THR A 86 -9.11 7.94 12.87
N ALA A 87 -9.27 7.63 11.58
CA ALA A 87 -9.50 8.63 10.53
C ALA A 87 -10.87 9.30 10.65
N PHE A 88 -11.93 8.53 10.93
CA PHE A 88 -13.27 9.05 11.13
C PHE A 88 -13.35 10.02 12.31
N VAL A 89 -12.79 9.65 13.46
CA VAL A 89 -12.74 10.51 14.65
C VAL A 89 -12.04 11.84 14.32
N ARG A 90 -10.93 11.81 13.58
CA ARG A 90 -10.23 13.03 13.13
C ARG A 90 -11.07 13.88 12.17
N ALA A 91 -11.82 13.26 11.27
CA ALA A 91 -12.72 13.96 10.36
C ALA A 91 -13.84 14.69 11.11
N VAL A 92 -14.44 14.05 12.12
CA VAL A 92 -15.53 14.61 12.94
C VAL A 92 -15.01 15.75 13.84
N GLN A 93 -13.93 15.51 14.58
CA GLN A 93 -13.35 16.50 15.48
C GLN A 93 -12.83 17.73 14.72
N GLY A 94 -12.22 17.52 13.54
CA GLY A 94 -11.54 18.57 12.80
C GLY A 94 -10.36 19.18 13.58
N ARG A 95 -9.59 20.08 12.96
CA ARG A 95 -8.47 20.77 13.63
C ARG A 95 -8.90 21.91 14.57
N GLY A 96 -10.21 22.22 14.66
CA GLY A 96 -10.73 23.36 15.42
C GLY A 96 -10.88 23.14 16.93
N GLY A 97 -10.71 21.91 17.42
CA GLY A 97 -10.76 21.57 18.85
C GLY A 97 -9.39 21.34 19.48
N LEU A 98 -8.29 21.45 18.73
CA LEU A 98 -6.95 21.19 19.23
C LEU A 98 -6.40 22.47 19.87
N THR A 99 -6.44 22.53 21.20
CA THR A 99 -5.57 23.41 21.97
C THR A 99 -4.11 23.14 21.58
N ALA A 100 -3.27 24.17 21.63
CA ALA A 100 -1.88 24.14 21.14
C ALA A 100 -1.00 23.01 21.72
N GLU A 101 -1.45 22.32 22.78
CA GLU A 101 -0.78 21.17 23.40
C GLU A 101 -0.93 19.83 22.66
N GLU A 102 -1.98 19.62 21.84
CA GLU A 102 -2.22 18.31 21.18
C GLU A 102 -1.57 18.17 19.79
N THR A 103 -0.84 19.18 19.31
CA THR A 103 -0.14 19.13 18.01
C THR A 103 1.19 18.36 18.11
N ARG A 104 1.21 17.22 18.81
CA ARG A 104 2.40 16.36 18.80
C ARG A 104 2.43 15.64 17.45
N ARG A 105 3.28 16.13 16.54
CA ARG A 105 3.61 15.44 15.28
C ARG A 105 3.88 13.97 15.58
N ARG A 106 3.29 13.05 14.82
CA ARG A 106 3.53 11.61 14.99
C ARG A 106 5.03 11.35 14.92
N SER A 107 5.52 10.48 15.81
CA SER A 107 6.92 10.07 15.76
C SER A 107 7.20 9.29 14.48
N LEU A 108 8.45 9.36 14.00
CA LEU A 108 8.91 8.58 12.85
C LEU A 108 8.59 7.09 13.01
N GLY A 109 8.85 6.53 14.20
CA GLY A 109 8.55 5.13 14.50
C GLY A 109 7.09 4.77 14.33
N ALA A 110 6.16 5.62 14.78
CA ALA A 110 4.72 5.39 14.60
C ALA A 110 4.31 5.40 13.13
N VAL A 111 4.87 6.33 12.33
CA VAL A 111 4.60 6.40 10.89
C VAL A 111 5.13 5.18 10.17
N LEU A 112 6.37 4.75 10.46
CA LEU A 112 6.98 3.57 9.84
C LEU A 112 6.27 2.28 10.23
N MET A 113 5.90 2.09 11.50
CA MET A 113 5.13 0.92 11.95
C MET A 113 3.76 0.86 11.30
N THR A 114 3.06 1.99 11.21
CA THR A 114 1.77 2.03 10.51
C THR A 114 1.94 1.75 9.01
N THR A 115 3.00 2.27 8.38
CA THR A 115 3.31 2.00 6.98
C THR A 115 3.56 0.51 6.76
N LEU A 116 4.43 -0.11 7.57
CA LEU A 116 4.68 -1.56 7.54
C LEU A 116 3.41 -2.37 7.77
N ALA A 117 2.58 -1.99 8.73
CA ALA A 117 1.34 -2.68 9.01
C ALA A 117 0.33 -2.56 7.86
N VAL A 118 0.17 -1.38 7.25
CA VAL A 118 -0.69 -1.20 6.07
C VAL A 118 -0.18 -2.02 4.88
N THR A 119 1.14 -2.10 4.70
CA THR A 119 1.75 -2.88 3.61
C THR A 119 1.62 -4.39 3.86
N LEU A 120 2.10 -4.89 5.00
CA LEU A 120 2.23 -6.33 5.27
C LEU A 120 0.94 -6.99 5.76
N LEU A 121 0.09 -6.29 6.51
CA LEU A 121 -1.20 -6.86 6.92
C LEU A 121 -2.24 -6.84 5.79
N ASN A 122 -1.92 -6.24 4.64
CA ASN A 122 -2.78 -6.29 3.47
C ASN A 122 -2.50 -7.57 2.68
N PRO A 123 -3.38 -8.59 2.71
CA PRO A 123 -3.14 -9.85 2.01
C PRO A 123 -2.98 -9.66 0.49
N GLN A 124 -3.60 -8.60 -0.06
CA GLN A 124 -3.51 -8.29 -1.47
C GLN A 124 -2.08 -7.94 -1.91
N VAL A 125 -1.24 -7.40 -1.01
CA VAL A 125 0.16 -7.14 -1.33
C VAL A 125 0.85 -8.41 -1.81
N TYR A 126 0.58 -9.54 -1.17
CA TYR A 126 1.24 -10.80 -1.50
C TYR A 126 0.77 -11.35 -2.85
N LEU A 127 -0.52 -11.20 -3.16
CA LEU A 127 -1.05 -11.59 -4.47
C LEU A 127 -0.41 -10.74 -5.58
N ASP A 128 -0.30 -9.43 -5.38
CA ASP A 128 0.21 -8.53 -6.40
C ASP A 128 1.73 -8.65 -6.56
N THR A 129 2.48 -8.63 -5.45
CA THR A 129 3.93 -8.46 -5.45
C THR A 129 4.71 -9.77 -5.37
N LEU A 130 4.15 -10.86 -4.82
CA LEU A 130 4.82 -12.17 -4.77
C LEU A 130 4.31 -13.14 -5.84
N LEU A 131 3.05 -13.05 -6.25
CA LEU A 131 2.46 -13.96 -7.23
C LEU A 131 2.35 -13.31 -8.62
N LEU A 132 1.54 -12.28 -8.77
CA LEU A 132 1.14 -11.76 -10.08
C LEU A 132 2.30 -11.11 -10.83
N ILE A 133 2.92 -10.06 -10.28
CA ILE A 133 4.04 -9.36 -10.94
C ILE A 133 5.20 -10.32 -11.22
N PRO A 134 5.66 -11.15 -10.25
CA PRO A 134 6.72 -12.11 -10.50
C PRO A 134 6.36 -13.21 -11.50
N SER A 135 5.11 -13.66 -11.58
CA SER A 135 4.70 -14.68 -12.57
C SER A 135 4.88 -14.18 -14.02
N VAL A 136 4.65 -12.89 -14.26
CA VAL A 136 4.90 -12.25 -15.55
C VAL A 136 6.40 -12.06 -15.76
N GLY A 137 7.12 -11.65 -14.71
CA GLY A 137 8.57 -11.45 -14.74
C GLY A 137 9.36 -12.73 -15.04
N ALA A 138 8.94 -13.86 -14.49
CA ALA A 138 9.55 -15.17 -14.71
C ALA A 138 9.42 -15.67 -16.16
N GLN A 139 8.41 -15.18 -16.89
CA GLN A 139 8.19 -15.51 -18.31
C GLN A 139 8.96 -14.57 -19.25
N GLN A 140 9.59 -13.51 -18.74
CA GLN A 140 10.35 -12.59 -19.57
C GLN A 140 11.69 -13.19 -20.01
N PRO A 141 12.17 -12.87 -21.22
CA PRO A 141 13.51 -13.27 -21.67
C PRO A 141 14.62 -12.76 -20.74
N GLU A 142 14.42 -11.61 -20.10
CA GLU A 142 15.36 -11.00 -19.16
C GLU A 142 14.68 -10.64 -17.83
N PRO A 143 14.57 -11.60 -16.89
CA PRO A 143 13.87 -11.44 -15.62
C PRO A 143 14.42 -10.29 -14.75
N VAL A 144 15.74 -10.13 -14.71
CA VAL A 144 16.40 -9.04 -13.95
C VAL A 144 16.02 -7.67 -14.52
N GLY A 145 15.97 -7.56 -15.85
CA GLY A 145 15.52 -6.36 -16.53
C GLY A 145 14.07 -6.00 -16.18
N PHE A 146 13.20 -7.01 -16.09
CA PHE A 146 11.81 -6.83 -15.66
C PHE A 146 11.69 -6.32 -14.23
N VAL A 147 12.40 -6.93 -13.26
CA VAL A 147 12.39 -6.49 -11.86
C VAL A 147 12.90 -5.07 -11.73
N ALA A 148 13.94 -4.69 -12.47
CA ALA A 148 14.43 -3.31 -12.51
C ALA A 148 13.37 -2.33 -13.04
N GLY A 149 12.60 -2.73 -14.05
CA GLY A 149 11.46 -1.96 -14.57
C GLY A 149 10.34 -1.81 -13.55
N ALA A 150 9.92 -2.90 -12.93
CA ALA A 150 8.89 -2.89 -11.88
C ALA A 150 9.30 -2.03 -10.67
N SER A 151 10.55 -2.18 -10.22
CA SER A 151 11.14 -1.37 -9.14
C SER A 151 11.15 0.11 -9.50
N SER A 152 11.49 0.45 -10.76
CA SER A 152 11.47 1.84 -11.24
C SER A 152 10.05 2.42 -11.19
N ALA A 153 9.03 1.64 -11.58
CA ALA A 153 7.64 2.08 -11.50
C ALA A 153 7.22 2.39 -10.05
N SER A 154 7.54 1.51 -9.10
CA SER A 154 7.24 1.73 -7.68
C SER A 154 7.95 2.97 -7.12
N ILE A 155 9.24 3.14 -7.42
CA ILE A 155 10.02 4.30 -7.00
C ILE A 155 9.42 5.60 -7.55
N LEU A 156 9.15 5.64 -8.85
CA LEU A 156 8.57 6.83 -9.50
C LEU A 156 7.20 7.16 -8.92
N TRP A 157 6.34 6.16 -8.73
CA TRP A 157 5.00 6.34 -8.21
C TRP A 157 4.98 6.85 -6.76
N PHE A 158 5.71 6.19 -5.86
CA PHE A 158 5.72 6.60 -4.45
C PHE A 158 6.45 7.92 -4.24
N ALA A 159 7.46 8.24 -5.06
CA ALA A 159 8.09 9.56 -5.05
C ALA A 159 7.10 10.64 -5.52
N LEU A 160 6.32 10.35 -6.56
CA LEU A 160 5.27 11.24 -7.05
C LEU A 160 4.17 11.47 -6.00
N LEU A 161 3.72 10.43 -5.28
CA LEU A 161 2.73 10.57 -4.21
C LEU A 161 3.27 11.39 -3.03
N ALA A 162 4.51 11.11 -2.60
CA ALA A 162 5.16 11.82 -1.50
C ALA A 162 5.37 13.30 -1.83
N TRP A 163 5.92 13.58 -3.00
CA TRP A 163 6.15 14.94 -3.47
C TRP A 163 4.84 15.67 -3.80
N GLY A 164 3.96 15.08 -4.61
CA GLY A 164 2.71 15.69 -5.04
C GLY A 164 1.75 15.94 -3.88
N GLY A 165 1.62 14.99 -2.95
CA GLY A 165 0.82 15.18 -1.74
C GLY A 165 1.36 16.31 -0.86
N SER A 166 2.67 16.36 -0.64
CA SER A 166 3.28 17.43 0.17
C SER A 166 3.31 18.80 -0.51
N ALA A 167 3.31 18.84 -1.84
CA ALA A 167 3.20 20.06 -2.64
C ALA A 167 1.77 20.63 -2.64
N LEU A 168 0.75 19.77 -2.53
CA LEU A 168 -0.66 20.18 -2.41
C LEU A 168 -1.04 20.58 -0.97
N ALA A 169 -0.23 20.24 0.02
CA ALA A 169 -0.47 20.56 1.44
C ALA A 169 -0.81 22.04 1.73
N PRO A 170 -0.16 23.07 1.11
CA PRO A 170 -0.50 24.47 1.34
C PRO A 170 -1.89 24.83 0.83
N VAL A 171 -2.31 24.26 -0.30
CA VAL A 171 -3.65 24.46 -0.89
C VAL A 171 -4.72 23.79 -0.03
N LEU A 172 -4.37 22.66 0.59
CA LEU A 172 -5.21 21.86 1.48
C LEU A 172 -5.13 22.30 2.96
N ALA A 173 -4.54 23.47 3.26
CA ALA A 173 -4.45 23.99 4.62
C ALA A 173 -5.82 24.36 5.24
N ARG A 174 -6.88 24.38 4.44
CA ARG A 174 -8.25 24.69 4.87
C ARG A 174 -8.82 23.57 5.77
N PRO A 175 -9.49 23.90 6.90
CA PRO A 175 -10.08 22.89 7.79
C PRO A 175 -11.01 21.88 7.09
N MET A 176 -11.78 22.34 6.09
CA MET A 176 -12.66 21.47 5.31
C MET A 176 -11.89 20.47 4.45
N ALA A 177 -10.75 20.85 3.87
CA ALA A 177 -9.94 19.93 3.08
C ALA A 177 -9.42 18.76 3.93
N TRP A 178 -9.00 19.04 5.17
CA TRP A 178 -8.60 18.01 6.13
C TRP A 178 -9.73 17.04 6.48
N ARG A 179 -10.94 17.57 6.70
CA ARG A 179 -12.12 16.73 6.97
C ARG A 179 -12.44 15.83 5.79
N VAL A 180 -12.39 16.35 4.56
CA VAL A 180 -12.61 15.57 3.33
C VAL A 180 -11.53 14.49 3.19
N ILE A 181 -10.26 14.83 3.35
CA ILE A 181 -9.15 13.87 3.27
C ILE A 181 -9.34 12.73 4.29
N ASP A 182 -9.56 13.06 5.56
CA ASP A 182 -9.72 12.05 6.61
C ASP A 182 -11.00 11.23 6.42
N SER A 183 -12.07 11.82 5.86
CA SER A 183 -13.30 11.10 5.49
C SER A 183 -13.07 10.12 4.33
N VAL A 184 -12.36 10.55 3.29
CA VAL A 184 -12.02 9.71 2.14
C VAL A 184 -11.11 8.55 2.57
N ILE A 185 -10.07 8.83 3.37
CA ILE A 185 -9.20 7.79 3.93
C ILE A 185 -10.01 6.80 4.78
N SER A 186 -10.86 7.31 5.68
CA SER A 186 -11.71 6.49 6.54
C SER A 186 -12.62 5.57 5.73
N LEU A 187 -13.31 6.11 4.72
CA LEU A 187 -14.21 5.37 3.84
C LEU A 187 -13.46 4.33 3.00
N MET A 188 -12.28 4.67 2.47
CA MET A 188 -11.43 3.72 1.76
C MET A 188 -10.98 2.56 2.66
N MET A 189 -10.43 2.85 3.85
CA MET A 189 -10.00 1.79 4.77
C MET A 189 -11.17 0.89 5.17
N LEU A 190 -12.36 1.47 5.40
CA LEU A 190 -13.57 0.72 5.70
C LEU A 190 -13.99 -0.15 4.52
N ALA A 191 -14.03 0.40 3.31
CA ALA A 191 -14.41 -0.33 2.11
C ALA A 191 -13.47 -1.52 1.85
N ILE A 192 -12.15 -1.34 2.03
CA ILE A 192 -11.17 -2.41 1.90
C ILE A 192 -11.36 -3.46 3.00
N ALA A 193 -11.59 -3.06 4.25
CA ALA A 193 -11.87 -4.00 5.34
C ALA A 193 -13.13 -4.83 5.07
N LEU A 194 -14.22 -4.21 4.62
CA LEU A 194 -15.46 -4.90 4.24
C LEU A 194 -15.24 -5.84 3.05
N HIS A 195 -14.48 -5.41 2.03
CA HIS A 195 -14.12 -6.26 0.90
C HIS A 195 -13.38 -7.53 1.36
N LEU A 196 -12.40 -7.39 2.27
CA LEU A 196 -11.67 -8.54 2.84
C LEU A 196 -12.56 -9.49 3.65
N ILE A 197 -13.56 -8.95 4.36
CA ILE A 197 -14.53 -9.74 5.13
C ILE A 197 -15.42 -10.56 4.18
N PHE A 198 -15.99 -9.93 3.15
CA PHE A 198 -17.02 -10.56 2.32
C PHE A 198 -16.47 -11.40 1.16
N ASN A 199 -15.38 -10.95 0.51
CA ASN A 199 -14.85 -11.61 -0.68
C ASN A 199 -13.66 -12.54 -0.38
N GLY A 200 -13.05 -12.41 0.82
CA GLY A 200 -11.91 -13.26 1.20
C GLY A 200 -10.69 -13.09 0.28
N ILE A 201 -9.81 -14.09 0.31
CA ILE A 201 -8.65 -14.19 -0.60
C ILE A 201 -9.01 -15.28 -1.60
N GLU A 202 -9.35 -14.91 -2.83
CA GLU A 202 -9.50 -15.88 -3.91
C GLU A 202 -8.11 -16.29 -4.40
N LEU A 203 -7.63 -17.44 -3.93
CA LEU A 203 -6.49 -18.09 -4.57
C LEU A 203 -6.94 -18.51 -5.99
N PRO A 204 -6.10 -18.33 -7.03
CA PRO A 204 -6.42 -18.86 -8.35
C PRO A 204 -6.71 -20.36 -8.21
N ALA A 205 -7.88 -20.79 -8.65
CA ALA A 205 -8.28 -22.19 -8.57
C ALA A 205 -7.19 -23.07 -9.18
N THR A 206 -6.55 -23.92 -8.37
CA THR A 206 -5.77 -25.04 -8.89
C THR A 206 -6.73 -25.86 -9.74
N GLY A 207 -6.45 -25.93 -11.04
CA GLY A 207 -7.34 -26.51 -12.03
C GLY A 207 -7.96 -27.81 -11.56
N SER A 208 -9.28 -27.83 -11.49
CA SER A 208 -10.04 -29.07 -11.47
C SER A 208 -9.72 -29.83 -12.75
N THR A 209 -9.11 -30.99 -12.57
CA THR A 209 -9.02 -32.09 -13.53
C THR A 209 -10.24 -32.16 -14.45
N VAL A 210 -10.01 -32.02 -15.76
CA VAL A 210 -10.65 -32.82 -16.81
C VAL A 210 -9.60 -33.12 -17.87
#